data_AF-A0AAU3GDV3-F1
#
_entry.id   AF-A0AAU3GDV3-F1
#
_cell.length_a   1.000
_cell.length_b   1.000
_cell.length_c   1.000
_cell.angle_alpha   90.00
_cell.angle_beta   90.00
_cell.angle_gamma   90.00
#
_symmetry.space_group_name_H-M   'P 1'
#
loop_
_entity.id
_entity.type
_entity.pdbx_description
1 polymer ?
#
loop_
_entity_poly.entity_id
_entity_poly.type
_entity_poly.pdbx_seq_one_letter_code
_entity_poly.pdbx_strand_id
1 'polypeptide(L)'
;MPDGQLGYGLEPGKATIPGPLIEMVEGETLEIEMVNNLDVTASLHVHGVDYETTSDGTRMNDSVVEPGGRRTYTAPACWKALRT
;
A
#
# COMPACT_ATOMS: atom_id res chain seq x y z
N MET A 1 7.59 -14.35 7.09
CA MET A 1 8.52 -15.23 6.35
C MET A 1 9.10 -16.26 7.32
N PRO A 2 9.70 -17.37 6.87
CA PRO A 2 10.19 -18.44 7.78
C PRO A 2 11.25 -17.97 8.79
N ASP A 3 11.96 -16.90 8.48
CA ASP A 3 12.99 -16.25 9.30
C ASP A 3 12.43 -15.16 10.24
N GLY A 4 11.11 -15.01 10.32
CA GLY A 4 10.44 -14.00 11.14
C GLY A 4 10.36 -12.61 10.50
N GLN A 5 10.91 -12.40 9.29
CA GLN A 5 10.78 -11.13 8.58
C GLN A 5 9.37 -10.95 8.02
N LEU A 6 8.97 -9.68 7.83
CA LEU A 6 7.71 -9.26 7.24
C LEU A 6 7.99 -8.56 5.92
N GLY A 7 7.27 -8.94 4.87
CA GLY A 7 7.48 -8.39 3.53
C GLY A 7 6.19 -8.36 2.72
N TYR A 8 6.19 -7.55 1.66
CA TYR A 8 5.10 -7.46 0.70
C TYR A 8 5.33 -8.45 -0.45
N GLY A 9 4.25 -8.91 -1.08
CA GLY A 9 4.30 -9.76 -2.26
C GLY A 9 3.02 -9.63 -3.06
N LEU A 10 3.10 -9.85 -4.37
CA LEU A 10 1.94 -9.83 -5.27
C LEU A 10 1.08 -11.09 -5.13
N GLU A 11 1.65 -12.17 -4.58
CA GLU A 11 0.97 -13.44 -4.35
C GLU A 11 1.24 -13.97 -2.93
N PRO A 12 0.26 -14.65 -2.29
CA PRO A 12 0.48 -15.31 -1.01
C PRO A 12 1.67 -16.28 -1.03
N GLY A 13 2.53 -16.20 -0.01
CA GLY A 13 3.71 -17.05 0.11
C GLY A 13 4.91 -16.64 -0.75
N LYS A 14 4.79 -15.61 -1.60
CA LYS A 14 5.87 -15.07 -2.45
C LYS A 14 6.30 -13.65 -2.04
N ALA A 15 6.28 -13.35 -0.75
CA ALA A 15 6.75 -12.07 -0.23
C ALA A 15 8.27 -11.92 -0.39
N THR A 16 8.72 -10.70 -0.69
CA THR A 16 10.14 -10.36 -0.85
C THR A 16 10.50 -9.11 -0.04
N ILE A 17 11.80 -8.97 0.24
CA ILE A 17 12.38 -7.78 0.84
C ILE A 17 13.61 -7.40 -0.01
N PRO A 18 13.60 -6.25 -0.73
CA PRO A 18 12.51 -5.29 -0.85
C PRO A 18 11.24 -5.89 -1.49
N GLY A 19 10.09 -5.26 -1.23
CA GLY A 19 8.82 -5.64 -1.85
C GLY A 19 8.83 -5.52 -3.37
N PRO A 20 7.76 -5.95 -4.06
CA PRO A 20 7.67 -5.87 -5.52
C PRO A 20 7.74 -4.42 -6.01
N LEU A 21 8.40 -4.20 -7.15
CA LEU A 21 8.38 -2.92 -7.83
C LEU A 21 6.97 -2.63 -8.35
N ILE A 22 6.44 -1.47 -7.99
CA ILE A 22 5.22 -0.91 -8.56
C ILE A 22 5.66 0.25 -9.45
N GLU A 23 5.30 0.18 -10.74
CA GLU A 23 5.63 1.18 -11.74
C GLU A 23 4.33 1.70 -12.34
N MET A 24 4.21 3.02 -12.49
CA MET A 24 2.97 3.70 -12.87
C MET A 24 3.29 4.85 -13.82
N VAL A 25 2.37 5.18 -14.72
CA VAL A 25 2.47 6.36 -15.57
C VAL A 25 1.77 7.55 -14.90
N GLU A 26 2.35 8.74 -14.99
CA GLU A 26 1.72 9.97 -14.48
C GLU A 26 0.30 10.15 -15.07
N GLY A 27 -0.68 10.44 -14.19
CA GLY A 27 -2.09 10.55 -14.54
C GLY A 27 -2.90 9.24 -14.41
N GLU A 28 -2.28 8.08 -14.21
CA GLU A 28 -2.99 6.83 -13.92
C GLU A 28 -3.44 6.74 -12.46
N THR A 29 -4.46 5.95 -12.18
CA THR A 29 -4.86 5.59 -10.81
C THR A 29 -4.57 4.13 -10.55
N LEU A 30 -3.83 3.84 -9.49
CA LEU A 30 -3.63 2.48 -9.02
C LEU A 30 -4.55 2.18 -7.84
N GLU A 31 -5.25 1.05 -7.92
CA GLU A 31 -6.00 0.47 -6.83
C GLU A 31 -5.29 -0.81 -6.35
N ILE A 32 -4.89 -0.82 -5.08
CA ILE A 32 -4.12 -1.89 -4.47
C ILE A 32 -5.01 -2.58 -3.43
N GLU A 33 -5.48 -3.80 -3.71
CA GLU A 33 -6.11 -4.64 -2.69
C GLU A 33 -5.02 -5.24 -1.79
N MET A 34 -4.84 -4.66 -0.61
CA MET A 34 -3.96 -5.19 0.42
C MET A 34 -4.71 -6.24 1.24
N VAL A 35 -4.12 -7.44 1.35
CA VAL A 35 -4.57 -8.50 2.25
C VAL A 35 -3.53 -8.69 3.34
N ASN A 36 -3.91 -8.46 4.59
CA ASN A 36 -3.00 -8.64 5.73
C ASN A 36 -3.05 -10.09 6.22
N ASN A 37 -2.10 -10.91 5.78
CA ASN A 37 -1.96 -12.31 6.22
C ASN A 37 -1.18 -12.46 7.54
N LEU A 38 -0.88 -11.37 8.24
CA LEU A 38 -0.18 -11.37 9.52
C LEU A 38 -1.18 -11.50 10.69
N ASP A 39 -0.65 -11.85 11.86
CA ASP A 39 -1.35 -11.86 13.14
C ASP A 39 -1.33 -10.49 13.86
N VAL A 40 -0.71 -9.48 13.23
CA VAL A 40 -0.59 -8.10 13.73
C VAL A 40 -1.16 -7.10 12.71
N THR A 41 -1.65 -5.96 13.21
CA THR A 41 -2.12 -4.87 12.34
C THR A 41 -0.97 -4.36 11.46
N ALA A 42 -1.24 -4.18 10.17
CA ALA A 42 -0.30 -3.66 9.19
C ALA A 42 -0.99 -2.64 8.27
N SER A 43 -0.22 -1.87 7.51
CA SER A 43 -0.77 -0.88 6.58
C SER A 43 0.17 -0.60 5.43
N LEU A 44 -0.36 -0.02 4.36
CA LEU A 44 0.41 0.49 3.23
C LEU A 44 0.40 2.03 3.27
N HIS A 45 1.57 2.64 3.29
CA HIS A 45 1.75 4.10 3.17
C HIS A 45 2.67 4.38 1.98
N VAL A 46 2.22 5.20 1.04
CA VAL A 46 2.91 5.50 -0.21
C VAL A 46 3.41 6.93 -0.21
N HIS A 47 4.57 7.15 -0.83
CA HIS A 47 5.17 8.48 -0.95
C HIS A 47 5.05 8.99 -2.40
N GLY A 48 4.84 10.29 -2.57
CA GLY A 48 4.96 10.99 -3.86
C GLY A 48 3.73 10.94 -4.78
N VAL A 49 2.83 9.98 -4.59
CA VAL A 49 1.52 9.91 -5.27
C VAL A 49 0.46 10.70 -4.51
N ASP A 50 -0.65 11.03 -5.19
CA ASP A 50 -1.82 11.60 -4.52
C ASP A 50 -2.61 10.47 -3.83
N TYR A 51 -3.29 10.78 -2.72
CA TYR A 51 -4.21 9.87 -2.03
C TYR A 51 -5.10 10.65 -1.05
N GLU A 52 -6.29 10.12 -0.78
CA GLU A 52 -7.18 10.62 0.29
C GLU A 52 -6.73 10.08 1.65
N THR A 53 -7.12 10.71 2.77
CA THR A 53 -6.76 10.24 4.13
C THR A 53 -7.20 8.81 4.43
N THR A 54 -8.23 8.33 3.73
CA THR A 54 -8.67 6.93 3.78
C THR A 54 -7.64 5.96 3.19
N SER A 55 -6.72 6.40 2.32
CA SER A 55 -5.63 5.58 1.78
C SER A 55 -4.26 5.93 2.37
N ASP A 56 -4.22 6.64 3.50
CA ASP A 56 -2.99 7.10 4.14
C ASP A 56 -2.20 5.97 4.85
N GLY A 57 -2.85 4.90 5.29
CA GLY A 57 -2.17 3.81 5.98
C GLY A 57 -1.84 4.10 7.46
N THR A 58 -2.52 5.05 8.09
CA THR A 58 -2.27 5.42 9.49
C THR A 58 -3.45 5.08 10.40
N ARG A 59 -3.14 4.69 11.65
CA ARG A 59 -4.18 4.39 12.65
C ARG A 59 -5.01 5.63 12.99
N MET A 60 -4.41 6.82 12.89
CA MET A 60 -5.09 8.10 13.13
C MET A 60 -6.27 8.32 12.19
N ASN A 61 -6.12 7.91 10.93
CA ASN A 61 -7.12 8.09 9.87
C ASN A 61 -7.96 6.83 9.63
N ASP A 62 -7.89 5.84 10.53
CA ASP A 62 -8.57 4.53 10.40
C ASP A 62 -8.32 3.84 9.05
N SER A 63 -7.09 3.99 8.53
CA SER A 63 -6.67 3.47 7.22
C SER A 63 -5.65 2.33 7.33
N VAL A 64 -5.63 1.64 8.46
CA VAL A 64 -4.84 0.41 8.69
C VAL A 64 -5.64 -0.84 8.32
N VAL A 65 -4.96 -1.99 8.26
CA VAL A 65 -5.56 -3.30 8.00
C VAL A 65 -5.33 -4.22 9.18
N GLU A 66 -6.40 -4.60 9.85
CA GLU A 66 -6.36 -5.55 10.97
C GLU A 66 -5.89 -6.95 10.54
N PRO A 67 -5.43 -7.80 11.47
CA PRO A 67 -5.03 -9.18 11.18
C PRO A 67 -6.09 -9.96 10.39
N GLY A 68 -5.70 -10.59 9.27
CA GLY A 68 -6.61 -11.30 8.36
C GLY A 68 -7.54 -10.41 7.53
N GLY A 69 -7.47 -9.08 7.72
CA GLY A 69 -8.30 -8.10 7.03
C GLY A 69 -7.85 -7.84 5.58
N ARG A 70 -8.70 -7.11 4.86
CA ARG A 70 -8.39 -6.60 3.52
C ARG A 70 -8.83 -5.14 3.39
N ARG A 71 -8.10 -4.38 2.58
CA ARG A 71 -8.42 -2.98 2.26
C ARG A 71 -7.91 -2.63 0.87
N THR A 72 -8.71 -1.88 0.11
CA THR A 72 -8.24 -1.25 -1.13
C THR A 72 -7.67 0.13 -0.83
N TYR A 73 -6.41 0.35 -1.21
CA TYR A 73 -5.75 1.65 -1.23
C TYR A 73 -5.82 2.23 -2.64
N THR A 74 -6.20 3.50 -2.77
CA THR A 74 -6.29 4.19 -4.06
C THR A 74 -5.25 5.29 -4.12
N ALA A 75 -4.39 5.23 -5.14
CA ALA A 75 -3.28 6.16 -5.33
C ALA A 75 -3.23 6.66 -6.78
N PRO A 76 -3.77 7.85 -7.07
CA PRO A 76 -3.54 8.53 -8.33
C PRO A 76 -2.08 8.98 -8.49
N ALA A 77 -1.46 8.66 -9.62
CA ALA A 77 -0.18 9.21 -10.04
C ALA A 77 -0.35 10.70 -10.34
N CYS A 78 0.35 11.54 -9.61
CA CYS A 78 0.15 12.97 -9.67
C CYS A 78 0.74 13.58 -10.96
N TRP A 79 -0.04 14.41 -11.66
CA TRP A 79 0.48 15.48 -12.51
C TRP A 79 0.69 16.72 -11.63
N LYS A 80 1.85 16.84 -10.98
CA LYS A 80 2.23 18.08 -10.30
C LYS A 80 3.03 18.96 -11.25
N ALA A 81 2.47 19.27 -12.43
CA ALA A 81 2.88 20.53 -13.04
C ALA A 81 2.45 21.63 -12.08
N LEU A 82 3.44 22.33 -11.53
CA LEU A 82 3.28 23.62 -10.88
C LEU A 82 2.33 24.48 -11.73
N ARG A 83 1.04 24.49 -11.39
CA ARG A 83 0.14 25.55 -11.80
C ARG A 83 0.46 26.73 -10.88
N THR A 84 1.51 27.45 -11.25
CA THR A 84 1.70 28.86 -10.87
C THR A 84 0.69 29.72 -11.62
#